data_AF-A0A6J5WX62-F1
#
_entry.id   AF-A0A6J5WX62-F1
#
_cell.length_a   1.000
_cell.length_b   1.000
_cell.length_c   1.000
_cell.angle_alpha   90.00
_cell.angle_beta   90.00
_cell.angle_gamma   90.00
#
_symmetry.space_group_name_H-M   'P 1'
#
loop_
_entity.id
_entity.type
_entity.pdbx_description
1 polymer ?
#
loop_
_entity_poly.entity_id
_entity_poly.type
_entity_poly.pdbx_seq_one_letter_code
_entity_poly.pdbx_strand_id
1 'polypeptide(L)'
;MKEEFGYDDAFNYHKEKDFDAALSKYFPNGIDVYLDNVGGRMLEAVLNHVNKHAKIPLCGMISELSTIRCICKGSCWAHTWIVLGINFAKDMEGHLKQGKIGSKLKIFHGIDKFLESLEDLYSPAATLEK
;
A
#
# COMPACT_ATOMS: atom_id res chain seq x y z
N MET A 1 4.98 -11.08 -5.74
CA MET A 1 5.42 -9.72 -5.33
C MET A 1 6.88 -9.46 -5.66
N LYS A 2 7.85 -10.14 -5.03
CA LYS A 2 9.29 -9.92 -5.30
C LYS A 2 9.68 -10.27 -6.74
N GLU A 3 9.38 -11.50 -7.17
CA GLU A 3 9.70 -11.96 -8.53
C GLU A 3 8.85 -11.24 -9.60
N GLU A 4 7.56 -11.06 -9.34
CA GLU A 4 6.60 -10.51 -10.31
C GLU A 4 6.71 -9.00 -10.51
N PHE A 5 7.04 -8.23 -9.46
CA PHE A 5 7.05 -6.76 -9.50
C PHE A 5 8.39 -6.13 -9.12
N GLY A 6 9.42 -6.93 -8.78
CA GLY A 6 10.76 -6.45 -8.51
C GLY A 6 10.95 -5.74 -7.17
N TYR A 7 10.08 -5.98 -6.18
CA TYR A 7 10.29 -5.49 -4.82
C TYR A 7 11.50 -6.16 -4.17
N ASP A 8 12.33 -5.37 -3.46
CA ASP A 8 13.48 -5.87 -2.70
C ASP A 8 13.05 -6.89 -1.63
N ASP A 9 11.95 -6.60 -0.93
CA ASP A 9 11.35 -7.53 0.02
C ASP A 9 9.84 -7.40 0.17
N ALA A 10 9.22 -8.44 0.76
CA ALA A 10 7.81 -8.49 1.08
C ALA A 10 7.55 -9.48 2.21
N PHE A 11 6.56 -9.18 3.06
CA PHE A 11 6.08 -10.09 4.10
C PHE A 11 4.55 -10.18 4.12
N ASN A 12 4.04 -11.31 4.61
CA ASN A 12 2.60 -11.54 4.72
C ASN A 12 2.11 -11.11 6.11
N TYR A 13 1.48 -9.94 6.16
CA TYR A 13 0.98 -9.36 7.42
C TYR A 13 -0.10 -10.21 8.12
N HIS A 14 -0.77 -11.16 7.46
CA HIS A 14 -1.68 -12.10 8.12
C HIS A 14 -0.94 -13.21 8.88
N LYS A 15 0.31 -13.51 8.50
CA LYS A 15 1.14 -14.51 9.16
C LYS A 15 2.03 -13.88 10.25
N GLU A 16 2.24 -12.56 10.19
CA GLU A 16 3.00 -11.83 11.21
C GLU A 16 2.16 -11.53 12.45
N LYS A 17 2.72 -11.82 13.62
CA LYS A 17 2.11 -11.51 14.92
C LYS A 17 2.61 -10.19 15.51
N ASP A 18 3.81 -9.79 15.12
CA ASP A 18 4.53 -8.61 15.61
C ASP A 18 5.04 -7.80 14.41
N PHE A 19 4.37 -6.68 14.13
CA PHE A 19 4.72 -5.82 13.01
C PHE A 19 5.99 -5.02 13.29
N ASP A 20 6.28 -4.65 14.53
CA ASP A 20 7.50 -3.92 14.86
C ASP A 20 8.73 -4.79 14.62
N ALA A 21 8.69 -6.06 15.03
CA ALA A 21 9.76 -7.01 14.75
C ALA A 21 9.96 -7.25 13.25
N ALA A 22 8.86 -7.40 12.50
CA ALA A 22 8.92 -7.54 11.05
C ALA A 22 9.54 -6.30 10.39
N LEU A 23 9.07 -5.10 10.74
CA LEU A 23 9.56 -3.84 10.17
C LEU A 23 11.03 -3.60 10.50
N SER A 24 11.48 -3.86 11.73
CA SER A 24 12.91 -3.76 12.08
C SER A 24 13.80 -4.71 11.27
N LYS A 25 13.30 -5.90 10.92
CA LYS A 25 14.03 -6.86 10.09
C LYS A 25 14.21 -6.35 8.65
N TYR A 26 13.15 -5.78 8.06
CA TYR A 26 13.17 -5.34 6.66
C TYR A 26 13.71 -3.91 6.48
N PHE A 27 13.60 -3.07 7.50
CA PHE A 27 14.01 -1.65 7.48
C PHE A 27 14.96 -1.35 8.65
N PRO A 28 16.15 -1.97 8.70
CA PRO A 28 17.10 -1.76 9.80
C PRO A 28 17.60 -0.31 9.92
N ASN A 29 17.48 0.47 8.84
CA ASN A 29 17.87 1.88 8.78
C ASN A 29 16.66 2.85 8.85
N GLY A 30 15.49 2.34 9.24
CA GLY A 30 14.24 3.10 9.27
C GLY A 30 13.59 3.33 7.91
N ILE A 31 12.45 4.01 7.92
CA ILE A 31 11.58 4.23 6.76
C ILE A 31 11.56 5.72 6.40
N ASP A 32 11.99 6.07 5.19
CA ASP A 32 11.98 7.46 4.69
C ASP A 32 10.66 7.86 4.03
N VAL A 33 9.97 6.89 3.39
CA VAL A 33 8.69 7.11 2.72
C VAL A 33 7.76 5.95 3.00
N TYR A 34 6.54 6.24 3.46
CA TYR A 34 5.48 5.25 3.64
C TYR A 34 4.22 5.67 2.90
N LEU A 35 3.88 4.97 1.82
CA LEU A 35 2.62 5.18 1.10
C LEU A 35 1.51 4.38 1.76
N ASP A 36 0.65 5.04 2.53
CA ASP A 36 -0.39 4.36 3.29
C ASP A 36 -1.69 4.23 2.49
N ASN A 37 -2.11 2.98 2.30
CA ASN A 37 -3.40 2.59 1.72
C ASN A 37 -4.31 1.88 2.73
N VAL A 38 -3.76 1.49 3.89
CA VAL A 38 -4.38 0.53 4.81
C VAL A 38 -4.78 1.18 6.11
N GLY A 39 -3.91 1.98 6.73
CA GLY A 39 -4.11 2.55 8.06
C GLY A 39 -3.99 1.52 9.20
N GLY A 40 -4.58 1.84 10.34
CA GLY A 40 -4.69 0.96 11.50
C GLY A 40 -3.36 0.48 12.08
N ARG A 41 -3.34 -0.78 12.55
CA ARG A 41 -2.19 -1.37 13.25
C ARG A 41 -0.88 -1.36 12.44
N MET A 42 -0.98 -1.41 11.10
CA MET A 42 0.21 -1.32 10.26
C MET A 42 0.80 0.10 10.28
N LEU A 43 -0.05 1.13 10.15
CA LEU A 43 0.39 2.53 10.26
C LEU A 43 0.97 2.82 11.65
N GLU A 44 0.29 2.36 12.71
CA GLU A 44 0.79 2.51 14.10
C GLU A 44 2.19 1.90 14.27
N ALA A 45 2.40 0.69 13.75
CA ALA A 45 3.71 0.06 13.78
C ALA A 45 4.72 0.87 12.96
N VAL A 46 4.41 1.22 11.70
CA VAL A 46 5.32 1.98 10.82
C VAL A 46 5.79 3.30 11.45
N LEU A 47 4.92 4.03 12.14
CA LEU A 47 5.27 5.28 12.82
C LEU A 47 6.39 5.12 13.87
N ASN A 48 6.61 3.92 14.42
CA ASN A 48 7.72 3.64 15.32
C ASN A 48 9.07 3.47 14.59
N HIS A 49 9.07 3.22 13.27
CA HIS A 49 10.26 2.93 12.47
C HIS A 49 10.58 4.01 11.43
N VAL A 50 9.83 5.11 11.38
CA VAL A 50 10.10 6.19 10.41
C VAL A 50 11.31 7.03 10.80
N ASN A 51 12.07 7.44 9.80
CA ASN A 51 13.17 8.37 9.97
C ASN A 51 12.67 9.80 10.21
N LYS A 52 13.53 10.63 10.80
CA LYS A 52 13.25 12.06 10.91
C LYS A 52 13.05 12.63 9.50
N HIS A 53 12.01 13.44 9.32
CA HIS A 53 11.61 14.00 8.01
C HIS A 53 11.04 12.99 7.01
N ALA A 54 10.65 11.80 7.46
CA ALA A 54 9.93 10.86 6.61
C ALA A 54 8.63 11.47 6.06
N LYS A 55 8.27 11.03 4.85
CA LYS A 55 7.07 11.45 4.13
C LYS A 55 6.05 10.33 4.14
N ILE A 56 4.81 10.65 4.52
CA ILE A 56 3.74 9.66 4.60
C ILE A 56 2.55 10.13 3.76
N PRO A 57 2.53 9.86 2.43
CA PRO A 57 1.36 10.14 1.62
C PRO A 57 0.22 9.21 2.04
N LEU A 58 -0.92 9.79 2.41
CA LEU A 58 -2.12 9.07 2.80
C LEU A 58 -3.05 8.97 1.59
N CYS A 59 -3.17 7.76 1.03
CA CYS A 59 -4.01 7.47 -0.13
C CYS A 59 -5.39 6.96 0.29
N GLY A 60 -5.45 6.12 1.32
CA GLY A 60 -6.68 5.56 1.86
C GLY A 60 -6.41 4.79 3.15
N MET A 61 -7.48 4.45 3.87
CA MET A 61 -7.41 3.68 5.12
C MET A 61 -8.42 2.55 5.06
N ILE A 62 -8.20 1.57 4.17
CA ILE A 62 -9.20 0.52 3.91
C ILE A 62 -9.50 -0.34 5.16
N SER A 63 -8.54 -0.45 6.10
CA SER A 63 -8.77 -1.18 7.36
C SER A 63 -9.63 -0.43 8.36
N GLU A 64 -9.76 0.89 8.21
CA GLU A 64 -10.44 1.78 9.15
C GLU A 64 -11.53 2.63 8.46
N LEU A 65 -12.18 2.09 7.42
CA LEU A 65 -13.25 2.77 6.65
C LEU A 65 -14.36 3.45 7.50
N SER A 66 -14.45 3.15 8.80
CA SER A 66 -15.39 3.74 9.76
C SER A 66 -14.81 4.72 10.78
N THR A 67 -13.48 4.85 10.96
CA THR A 67 -12.91 5.72 12.03
C THR A 67 -11.56 6.32 11.61
N ILE A 68 -11.54 7.60 11.22
CA ILE A 68 -10.29 8.32 10.95
C ILE A 68 -9.77 8.93 12.26
N ARG A 69 -8.69 8.40 12.82
CA ARG A 69 -7.97 9.03 13.94
C ARG A 69 -6.50 9.22 13.58
N CYS A 70 -6.17 10.39 13.05
CA CYS A 70 -4.78 10.74 12.73
C CYS A 70 -4.01 11.06 14.03
N ILE A 71 -3.07 10.20 14.43
CA ILE A 71 -2.16 10.44 15.57
C ILE A 71 -0.75 10.65 15.01
N CYS A 72 -0.43 11.88 14.60
CA CYS A 72 0.96 12.28 14.37
C CYS A 72 1.47 13.08 15.57
N LYS A 73 2.28 12.46 16.42
CA LYS A 73 3.06 13.15 17.46
C LYS A 73 4.42 13.60 16.89
N GLY A 74 4.40 14.60 15.99
CA GLY A 74 5.57 15.42 15.65
C GLY A 74 6.51 14.92 14.53
N SER A 75 6.97 15.87 13.70
CA SER A 75 8.01 15.81 12.65
C SER A 75 7.78 14.94 11.39
N CYS A 76 6.57 14.43 11.18
CA CYS A 76 6.19 13.72 9.94
C CYS A 76 5.20 14.59 9.14
N TRP A 77 5.41 14.74 7.84
CA TRP A 77 4.48 15.45 6.96
C TRP A 77 3.54 14.43 6.30
N ALA A 78 2.30 14.37 6.76
CA ALA A 78 1.24 13.58 6.15
C ALA A 78 0.36 14.48 5.26
N HIS A 79 0.18 14.10 4.00
CA HIS A 79 -0.64 14.83 3.04
C HIS A 79 -1.57 13.87 2.30
N THR A 80 -2.82 14.31 2.11
CA THR A 80 -3.87 13.59 1.36
C THR A 80 -4.09 14.30 0.03
N TRP A 81 -3.61 13.75 -1.08
CA TRP A 81 -3.89 14.26 -2.43
C TRP A 81 -3.80 13.13 -3.45
N ILE A 82 -4.90 12.83 -4.15
CA ILE A 82 -4.83 12.06 -5.40
C ILE A 82 -5.74 12.72 -6.43
N VAL A 83 -5.16 13.57 -7.27
CA VAL A 83 -5.68 13.93 -8.59
C VAL A 83 -4.51 13.79 -9.55
N LEU A 84 -4.60 12.81 -10.45
CA LEU A 84 -3.56 12.54 -11.45
C LEU A 84 -3.86 13.36 -12.70
N GLY A 85 -2.99 14.31 -13.02
CA GLY A 85 -3.14 15.21 -14.17
C GLY A 85 -2.64 14.62 -15.48
N ILE A 86 -2.84 15.35 -16.59
CA ILE A 86 -2.47 14.93 -17.96
C ILE A 86 -0.98 14.56 -18.08
N ASN A 87 -0.09 15.21 -17.33
CA ASN A 87 1.34 14.89 -17.35
C ASN A 87 1.62 13.48 -16.83
N PHE A 88 0.92 13.05 -15.77
CA PHE A 88 1.05 11.70 -15.24
C PHE A 88 0.69 10.63 -16.28
N ALA A 89 -0.40 10.84 -17.03
CA ALA A 89 -0.83 9.88 -18.05
C ALA A 89 0.23 9.67 -19.14
N LYS A 90 0.88 10.75 -19.58
CA LYS A 90 1.97 10.70 -20.57
C LYS A 90 3.20 9.96 -20.04
N ASP A 91 3.61 10.26 -18.80
CA ASP A 91 4.78 9.62 -18.20
C ASP A 91 4.54 8.11 -18.02
N MET A 92 3.36 7.73 -17.52
CA MET A 92 2.96 6.33 -17.36
C MET A 92 2.92 5.57 -18.68
N GLU A 93 2.37 6.17 -19.74
CA GLU A 93 2.39 5.58 -21.08
C GLU A 93 3.83 5.30 -21.54
N GLY A 94 4.75 6.25 -21.31
CA GLY A 94 6.17 6.08 -21.59
C GLY A 94 6.79 4.90 -20.84
N HIS A 95 6.51 4.78 -19.54
CA HIS A 95 7.04 3.69 -18.71
C HIS A 95 6.48 2.32 -19.09
N LEU A 96 5.18 2.24 -19.42
CA LEU A 96 4.54 1.01 -19.89
C LEU A 96 5.14 0.54 -21.22
N LYS A 97 5.31 1.45 -22.19
CA LYS A 97 5.95 1.13 -23.49
C LYS A 97 7.39 0.65 -23.33
N GLN A 98 8.11 1.15 -22.33
CA GLN A 98 9.48 0.73 -22.02
C GLN A 98 9.56 -0.58 -21.21
N GLY A 99 8.43 -1.18 -20.84
CA GLY A 99 8.39 -2.39 -20.03
C GLY A 99 8.88 -2.19 -18.58
N LYS A 100 8.94 -0.93 -18.10
CA LYS A 100 9.40 -0.60 -16.75
C LYS A 100 8.35 -0.87 -15.66
N ILE A 101 7.09 -1.04 -16.06
CA ILE A 101 5.95 -1.22 -15.15
C ILE A 101 5.19 -2.47 -15.58
N GLY A 102 5.15 -3.47 -14.71
CA GLY A 102 4.27 -4.63 -14.83
C GLY A 102 2.87 -4.32 -14.28
N SER A 103 1.84 -4.95 -14.84
CA SER A 103 0.47 -4.84 -14.33
C SER A 103 -0.19 -6.21 -14.23
N LYS A 104 -1.01 -6.41 -13.20
CA LYS A 104 -1.81 -7.61 -12.98
C LYS A 104 -3.25 -7.21 -12.78
N LEU A 105 -4.15 -7.77 -13.58
CA LEU A 105 -5.57 -7.44 -13.56
C LEU A 105 -6.37 -8.71 -13.28
N LYS A 106 -7.30 -8.62 -12.32
CA LYS A 106 -8.35 -9.62 -12.12
C LYS A 106 -9.61 -9.11 -12.82
N ILE A 107 -10.03 -9.79 -13.89
CA ILE A 107 -11.14 -9.35 -14.74
C ILE A 107 -12.35 -10.24 -14.48
N PHE A 108 -13.47 -9.62 -14.11
CA PHE A 108 -14.78 -10.25 -14.02
C PHE A 108 -15.56 -9.93 -15.31
N HIS A 109 -16.11 -10.96 -15.96
CA HIS A 109 -16.87 -10.80 -17.20
C HIS A 109 -18.37 -10.81 -16.91
N GLY A 110 -19.07 -9.76 -17.36
CA GLY A 110 -20.51 -9.60 -17.18
C GLY A 110 -20.87 -8.64 -16.04
N ILE A 111 -21.90 -7.80 -16.26
CA ILE A 111 -22.36 -6.85 -15.24
C ILE A 111 -23.06 -7.54 -14.06
N ASP A 112 -23.59 -8.74 -14.30
CA ASP A 112 -24.15 -9.63 -13.28
C ASP A 112 -23.12 -10.05 -12.22
N LYS A 113 -21.83 -9.98 -12.54
CA LYS A 113 -20.71 -10.24 -11.62
C LYS A 113 -20.29 -9.04 -10.79
N PHE A 114 -20.98 -7.90 -10.91
CA PHE A 114 -20.63 -6.68 -10.19
C PHE A 114 -20.54 -6.88 -8.67
N LEU A 115 -21.57 -7.46 -8.04
CA LEU A 115 -21.59 -7.66 -6.58
C LEU A 115 -20.50 -8.64 -6.13
N GLU A 116 -20.30 -9.74 -6.87
CA GLU A 116 -19.21 -10.70 -6.60
C GLU A 116 -17.84 -10.02 -6.64
N SER A 117 -17.59 -9.17 -7.63
CA SER A 117 -16.33 -8.42 -7.75
C SER A 117 -16.12 -7.42 -6.60
N LEU A 118 -17.20 -6.84 -6.08
CA LEU A 118 -17.15 -5.92 -4.95
C LEU A 118 -16.91 -6.66 -3.64
N GLU A 119 -17.56 -7.81 -3.44
CA GLU A 119 -17.31 -8.68 -2.30
C GLU A 119 -15.86 -9.19 -2.30
N ASP A 120 -15.33 -9.61 -3.45
CA ASP A 120 -13.93 -10.03 -3.60
C ASP A 120 -12.94 -8.93 -3.19
N LEU A 121 -13.25 -7.67 -3.50
CA LEU A 121 -12.40 -6.52 -3.14
C LEU A 121 -12.31 -6.29 -1.62
N TYR A 122 -13.41 -6.50 -0.90
CA TYR A 122 -13.48 -6.25 0.55
C TYR A 122 -13.33 -7.50 1.42
N SER A 123 -13.35 -8.68 0.83
CA SER A 123 -13.25 -9.93 1.56
C SER A 123 -11.80 -10.19 1.98
N PRO A 124 -11.54 -10.35 3.30
CA PRO A 124 -10.20 -10.66 3.77
C PRO A 124 -9.92 -12.16 3.59
N ALA A 125 -9.61 -12.62 2.37
CA ALA A 125 -8.93 -13.91 2.17
C ALA A 125 -8.29 -14.11 0.77
N ALA A 126 -6.99 -14.39 0.81
CA ALA A 126 -6.26 -15.35 -0.05
C ALA A 126 -6.18 -15.10 -1.57
N THR A 127 -5.14 -14.39 -2.00
CA THR A 127 -4.44 -14.69 -3.27
C THR A 127 -2.95 -14.40 -3.18
N LEU A 128 -2.27 -14.99 -2.18
CA LEU A 128 -0.81 -15.17 -2.18
C LEU A 128 -0.45 -16.53 -1.55
N GLU A 129 -1.02 -17.61 -2.10
CA GLU A 129 -0.36 -18.91 -2.12
C GLU A 129 -0.28 -19.39 -3.56
N LYS A 130 0.75 -18.88 -4.24
CA LYS A 130 1.73 -19.60 -5.05
C LYS A 130 2.86 -18.64 -5.40
#